data_AF-A0A9Q9CEL6-F1
#
_entry.id   AF-A0A9Q9CEL6-F1
#
_cell.length_a   1.000
_cell.length_b   1.000
_cell.length_c   1.000
_cell.angle_alpha   90.00
_cell.angle_beta   90.00
_cell.angle_gamma   90.00
#
_symmetry.space_group_name_H-M   'P 1'
#
loop_
_entity.id
_entity.type
_entity.pdbx_description
1 polymer ?
#
loop_
_entity_poly.entity_id
_entity_poly.type
_entity_poly.pdbx_seq_one_letter_code
_entity_poly.pdbx_strand_id
1 'polypeptide(L)'
;MNRRKRERKEYLLRKERERLDKEMEEKKQRLGMALETNTKIPHEIRKDAAALLDEIIYEGKIEEEYRYPKVMVTTSRNPSSQLLHFSKQLSLVLDGENFIRGQLREEEISDVAHKHGYTCVIIVHENRGRPASLVISYFPFGPTMKFTIIDHFITRRAFPLSPKSYFVCDNMEGPIGKKIKERMALLFPQCSGAKRIVSLVNRNDTIAFRHYLIERGDKTTLNKSLGMDLKAYEIRKGTFEMDGEFEWAYKPYMNSRRTREEIGCTSKR
;
A
#
# COMPACT_ATOMS: atom_id res chain seq x y z
N MET A 1 -10.94 -21.35 36.30
CA MET A 1 -11.86 -21.79 35.24
C MET A 1 -12.49 -20.57 34.58
N ASN A 2 -12.00 -20.06 33.42
CA ASN A 2 -12.82 -19.32 32.41
C ASN A 2 -12.08 -18.69 31.20
N ARG A 3 -10.75 -18.75 31.07
CA ARG A 3 -10.06 -18.25 29.86
C ARG A 3 -10.56 -18.94 28.56
N ARG A 4 -10.64 -20.28 28.56
CA ARG A 4 -11.17 -21.08 27.44
C ARG A 4 -12.66 -20.82 27.11
N LYS A 5 -13.48 -20.47 28.12
CA LYS A 5 -14.90 -20.15 27.90
C LYS A 5 -15.06 -18.76 27.27
N ARG A 6 -14.21 -17.80 27.67
CA ARG A 6 -14.16 -16.45 27.08
C ARG A 6 -13.67 -16.48 25.63
N GLU A 7 -12.54 -17.17 25.38
CA GLU A 7 -11.99 -17.34 24.02
C GLU A 7 -13.00 -18.02 23.08
N ARG A 8 -13.74 -19.02 23.56
CA ARG A 8 -14.82 -19.66 22.78
C ARG A 8 -15.99 -18.72 22.49
N LYS A 9 -16.38 -17.88 23.45
CA LYS A 9 -17.47 -16.91 23.28
C LYS A 9 -17.08 -15.82 22.28
N GLU A 10 -15.86 -15.30 22.38
CA GLU A 10 -15.30 -14.32 21.44
C GLU A 10 -15.17 -14.91 20.02
N TYR A 11 -14.72 -16.16 19.89
CA TYR A 11 -14.66 -16.85 18.60
C TYR A 11 -16.05 -17.05 17.96
N LEU A 12 -17.05 -17.47 18.73
CA LEU A 12 -18.42 -17.65 18.23
C LEU A 12 -19.03 -16.31 17.78
N LEU A 13 -18.84 -15.25 18.56
CA LEU A 13 -19.28 -13.90 18.20
C LEU A 13 -18.60 -13.38 16.92
N ARG A 14 -17.30 -13.62 16.76
CA ARG A 14 -16.56 -13.23 15.55
C ARG A 14 -17.08 -13.98 14.33
N LYS A 15 -17.29 -15.30 14.47
CA LYS A 15 -17.81 -16.15 13.39
C LYS A 15 -19.24 -15.78 12.99
N GLU A 16 -20.05 -15.36 13.96
CA GLU A 16 -21.41 -14.90 13.70
C GLU A 16 -21.42 -13.56 12.95
N ARG A 17 -20.59 -12.60 13.34
CA ARG A 17 -20.39 -11.36 12.57
C ARG A 17 -19.93 -11.63 11.14
N GLU A 18 -18.89 -12.44 10.97
CA GLU A 18 -18.39 -12.82 9.64
C GLU A 18 -19.48 -13.48 8.76
N ARG A 19 -20.43 -14.19 9.36
CA ARG A 19 -21.56 -14.79 8.62
C ARG A 19 -22.58 -13.73 8.20
N LEU A 20 -22.94 -12.83 9.11
CA LEU A 20 -23.85 -11.72 8.83
C LEU A 20 -23.28 -10.78 7.76
N ASP A 21 -21.99 -10.45 7.85
CA ASP A 21 -21.30 -9.60 6.88
C ASP A 21 -21.31 -10.23 5.48
N LYS A 22 -21.07 -11.55 5.39
CA LYS A 22 -21.16 -12.28 4.12
C LYS A 22 -22.57 -12.32 3.55
N GLU A 23 -23.58 -12.57 4.39
CA GLU A 23 -24.98 -12.58 3.97
C GLU A 23 -25.41 -11.19 3.45
N MET A 24 -24.94 -10.11 4.08
CA MET A 24 -25.17 -8.74 3.63
C MET A 24 -24.47 -8.43 2.31
N GLU A 25 -23.22 -8.86 2.16
CA GLU A 25 -22.44 -8.67 0.93
C GLU A 25 -23.07 -9.42 -0.26
N GLU A 26 -23.55 -10.65 -0.06
CA GLU A 26 -24.27 -11.40 -1.08
C GLU A 26 -25.57 -10.71 -1.52
N LYS A 27 -26.30 -10.08 -0.57
CA LYS A 27 -27.48 -9.27 -0.90
C LYS A 27 -27.12 -8.04 -1.73
N LYS A 28 -26.05 -7.33 -1.38
CA LYS A 28 -25.54 -6.17 -2.14
C LYS A 28 -25.16 -6.56 -3.57
N GLN A 29 -24.43 -7.66 -3.75
CA GLN A 29 -24.04 -8.16 -5.07
C GLN A 29 -25.25 -8.54 -5.93
N ARG A 30 -26.23 -9.25 -5.37
CA ARG A 30 -27.46 -9.60 -6.09
C ARG A 30 -28.28 -8.38 -6.50
N LEU A 31 -28.33 -7.35 -5.63
CA LEU A 31 -28.98 -6.09 -5.95
C LEU A 31 -28.23 -5.35 -7.07
N GLY A 32 -26.90 -5.31 -7.01
CA GLY A 32 -26.04 -4.75 -8.06
C GLY A 32 -26.26 -5.42 -9.42
N MET A 33 -26.27 -6.76 -9.47
CA MET A 33 -26.55 -7.51 -10.70
C MET A 33 -27.94 -7.22 -11.26
N ALA A 34 -28.96 -7.07 -10.40
CA ALA A 34 -30.31 -6.75 -10.83
C ALA A 34 -30.39 -5.34 -11.45
N LEU A 35 -29.65 -4.38 -10.89
CA LEU A 35 -29.52 -3.02 -11.44
C LEU A 35 -28.81 -3.02 -12.80
N GLU A 36 -27.71 -3.76 -12.94
CA GLU A 36 -26.94 -3.84 -14.19
C GLU A 36 -27.73 -4.53 -15.32
N THR A 37 -28.43 -5.61 -14.99
CA THR A 37 -29.23 -6.37 -15.97
C THR A 37 -30.64 -5.80 -16.19
N ASN A 38 -30.99 -4.73 -15.47
CA ASN A 38 -32.33 -4.12 -15.44
C ASN A 38 -33.45 -5.14 -15.20
N THR A 39 -33.19 -6.10 -14.30
CA THR A 39 -34.13 -7.15 -13.93
C THR A 39 -34.87 -6.81 -12.63
N LYS A 40 -36.02 -7.46 -12.38
CA LYS A 40 -36.81 -7.19 -11.17
C LYS A 40 -36.06 -7.62 -9.91
N ILE A 41 -36.05 -6.75 -8.89
CA ILE A 41 -35.43 -7.03 -7.59
C ILE A 41 -36.09 -8.27 -6.93
N PRO A 42 -35.30 -9.26 -6.46
CA PRO A 42 -35.79 -10.43 -5.74
C PRO A 42 -36.64 -10.09 -4.52
N HIS A 43 -37.66 -10.92 -4.24
CA HIS A 43 -38.63 -10.67 -3.18
C HIS A 43 -38.00 -10.55 -1.78
N GLU A 44 -36.97 -11.35 -1.50
CA GLU A 44 -36.26 -11.38 -0.22
C GLU A 44 -35.51 -10.08 0.10
N ILE A 45 -35.01 -9.40 -0.94
CA ILE A 45 -34.16 -8.20 -0.81
C ILE A 45 -35.01 -6.93 -0.92
N ARG A 46 -36.21 -7.01 -1.49
CA ARG A 46 -37.05 -5.86 -1.83
C ARG A 46 -37.37 -4.92 -0.65
N LYS A 47 -37.49 -5.45 0.57
CA LYS A 47 -37.74 -4.63 1.78
C LYS A 47 -36.50 -3.85 2.21
N ASP A 48 -35.33 -4.48 2.14
CA ASP A 48 -34.04 -3.90 2.54
C ASP A 48 -33.39 -3.12 1.39
N ALA A 49 -33.95 -3.19 0.18
CA ALA A 49 -33.33 -2.69 -1.05
C ALA A 49 -33.01 -1.20 -1.01
N ALA A 50 -33.86 -0.37 -0.38
CA ALA A 50 -33.59 1.07 -0.26
C ALA A 50 -32.36 1.34 0.61
N ALA A 51 -32.26 0.69 1.77
CA ALA A 51 -31.12 0.83 2.67
C ALA A 51 -29.83 0.25 2.06
N LEU A 52 -29.93 -0.91 1.40
CA LEU A 52 -28.81 -1.51 0.68
C LEU A 52 -28.36 -0.66 -0.50
N LEU A 53 -29.28 -0.01 -1.21
CA LEU A 53 -28.96 0.91 -2.30
C LEU A 53 -28.25 2.15 -1.78
N ASP A 54 -28.75 2.75 -0.69
CA ASP A 54 -28.08 3.86 -0.03
C ASP A 54 -26.69 3.44 0.44
N GLU A 55 -26.53 2.27 1.07
CA GLU A 55 -25.21 1.74 1.40
C GLU A 55 -24.34 1.54 0.15
N ILE A 56 -24.84 1.01 -0.97
CA ILE A 56 -24.03 0.85 -2.19
C ILE A 56 -23.60 2.21 -2.77
N ILE A 57 -24.52 3.18 -2.79
CA ILE A 57 -24.27 4.53 -3.33
C ILE A 57 -23.31 5.30 -2.44
N TYR A 58 -23.47 5.20 -1.12
CA TYR A 58 -22.72 5.98 -0.12
C TYR A 58 -21.49 5.24 0.46
N GLU A 59 -21.40 3.92 0.44
CA GLU A 59 -20.14 3.18 0.71
C GLU A 59 -19.18 3.35 -0.47
N GLY A 60 -19.69 3.36 -1.71
CA GLY A 60 -18.88 3.64 -2.91
C GLY A 60 -18.44 5.12 -3.04
N LYS A 61 -19.11 6.01 -2.29
CA LYS A 61 -18.76 7.42 -2.11
C LYS A 61 -18.73 7.75 -0.62
N ILE A 62 -18.03 6.96 0.19
CA ILE A 62 -17.40 7.59 1.33
C ILE A 62 -16.47 8.59 0.66
N GLU A 63 -16.82 9.86 0.82
CA GLU A 63 -15.91 10.96 0.65
C GLU A 63 -14.71 10.63 1.55
N GLU A 64 -13.77 9.82 1.04
CA GLU A 64 -12.36 10.08 1.25
C GLU A 64 -12.22 11.49 0.73
N GLU A 65 -12.54 12.47 1.58
CA GLU A 65 -11.99 13.80 1.54
C GLU A 65 -10.55 13.56 1.11
N TYR A 66 -10.24 13.90 -0.15
CA TYR A 66 -8.99 13.54 -0.82
C TYR A 66 -7.88 14.22 -0.02
N ARG A 67 -7.52 13.62 1.10
CA ARG A 67 -6.53 14.13 2.01
C ARG A 67 -5.26 13.88 1.24
N TYR A 68 -4.73 14.96 0.67
CA TYR A 68 -3.46 14.92 -0.03
C TYR A 68 -2.48 14.10 0.81
N PRO A 69 -1.81 13.12 0.19
CA PRO A 69 -1.00 12.18 0.94
C PRO A 69 0.06 12.97 1.70
N LYS A 70 0.01 12.88 3.03
CA LYS A 70 1.03 13.47 3.89
C LYS A 70 1.94 12.35 4.32
N VAL A 71 3.07 12.24 3.62
CA VAL A 71 4.01 11.14 3.77
C VAL A 71 5.17 11.56 4.67
N MET A 72 5.44 10.78 5.71
CA MET A 72 6.64 10.89 6.53
C MET A 72 7.63 9.79 6.12
N VAL A 73 8.85 10.16 5.75
CA VAL A 73 9.95 9.21 5.51
C VAL A 73 10.95 9.32 6.65
N THR A 74 11.24 8.20 7.29
CA THR A 74 12.22 8.11 8.37
C THR A 74 13.10 6.87 8.23
N THR A 75 14.06 6.72 9.14
CA THR A 75 15.12 5.71 9.07
C THR A 75 15.12 4.79 10.29
N SER A 76 16.00 3.79 10.31
CA SER A 76 16.33 3.02 11.51
C SER A 76 17.02 3.88 12.57
N ARG A 77 17.11 3.37 13.81
CA ARG A 77 17.86 4.02 14.88
C ARG A 77 19.35 4.11 14.51
N ASN A 78 19.98 5.26 14.75
CA ASN A 78 21.38 5.55 14.44
C ASN A 78 21.76 5.23 12.97
N PRO A 79 21.16 5.91 11.98
CA PRO A 79 21.39 5.64 10.56
C PRO A 79 22.78 6.07 10.10
N SER A 80 23.33 5.37 9.11
CA SER A 80 24.53 5.77 8.39
C SER A 80 24.28 7.00 7.51
N SER A 81 25.36 7.66 7.10
CA SER A 81 25.30 8.77 6.14
C SER A 81 24.70 8.37 4.79
N GLN A 82 24.92 7.13 4.36
CA GLN A 82 24.36 6.58 3.12
C GLN A 82 22.83 6.41 3.24
N LEU A 83 22.34 5.89 4.37
CA LEU A 83 20.91 5.75 4.60
C LEU A 83 20.20 7.10 4.75
N LEU A 84 20.83 8.07 5.43
CA LEU A 84 20.30 9.45 5.50
C LEU A 84 20.21 10.11 4.12
N HIS A 85 21.21 9.87 3.26
CA HIS A 85 21.16 10.34 1.89
C HIS A 85 20.01 9.68 1.12
N PHE A 86 19.88 8.34 1.23
CA PHE A 86 18.81 7.59 0.59
C PHE A 86 17.41 8.04 1.06
N SER A 87 17.19 8.20 2.37
CA SER A 87 15.89 8.62 2.93
C SER A 87 15.48 10.00 2.42
N LYS A 88 16.43 10.94 2.35
CA LYS A 88 16.20 12.28 1.77
C LYS A 88 15.88 12.21 0.28
N GLN A 89 16.55 11.35 -0.49
CA GLN A 89 16.23 11.22 -1.92
C GLN A 89 14.86 10.58 -2.14
N LEU A 90 14.49 9.61 -1.31
CA LEU A 90 13.19 8.95 -1.32
C LEU A 90 12.05 9.90 -0.94
N SER A 91 12.23 10.70 0.12
CA SER A 91 11.22 11.69 0.54
C SER A 91 10.90 12.67 -0.58
N LEU A 92 11.91 13.14 -1.31
CA LEU A 92 11.72 14.03 -2.46
C LEU A 92 10.97 13.37 -3.62
N VAL A 93 11.17 12.06 -3.85
CA VAL A 93 10.44 11.33 -4.90
C VAL A 93 8.96 11.17 -4.53
N LEU A 94 8.67 10.95 -3.24
CA LEU A 94 7.32 10.75 -2.72
C LEU A 94 6.60 12.05 -2.36
N ASP A 95 7.23 13.22 -2.59
CA ASP A 95 6.71 14.52 -2.13
C ASP A 95 6.41 14.54 -0.61
N GLY A 96 7.23 13.82 0.15
CA GLY A 96 7.07 13.62 1.59
C GLY A 96 8.12 14.35 2.42
N GLU A 97 7.84 14.45 3.72
CA GLU A 97 8.72 15.06 4.71
C GLU A 97 9.78 14.05 5.18
N ASN A 98 11.04 14.43 5.14
CA ASN A 98 12.13 13.62 5.71
C ASN A 98 12.26 13.90 7.21
N PHE A 99 11.80 12.98 8.03
CA PHE A 99 11.82 13.09 9.49
C PHE A 99 13.07 12.43 10.08
N ILE A 100 13.86 13.23 10.78
CA ILE A 100 15.07 12.76 11.46
C ILE A 100 14.64 12.03 12.75
N ARG A 101 14.81 10.71 12.76
CA ARG A 101 14.39 9.84 13.87
C ARG A 101 15.06 10.18 15.21
N GLY A 102 16.36 10.47 15.22
CA GLY A 102 17.12 10.63 16.46
C GLY A 102 17.09 9.37 17.33
N GLN A 103 16.73 9.52 18.60
CA GLN A 103 16.59 8.42 19.57
C GLN A 103 15.13 7.98 19.79
N LEU A 104 14.19 8.44 18.96
CA LEU A 104 12.78 8.16 19.13
C LEU A 104 12.46 6.66 18.92
N ARG A 105 11.62 6.15 19.81
CA ARG A 105 11.00 4.82 19.73
C ARG A 105 9.88 4.81 18.69
N GLU A 106 9.45 3.62 18.31
CA GLU A 106 8.40 3.44 17.29
C GLU A 106 7.06 4.00 17.76
N GLU A 107 6.71 3.80 19.03
CA GLU A 107 5.52 4.40 19.67
C GLU A 107 5.55 5.94 19.59
N GLU A 108 6.70 6.56 19.92
CA GLU A 108 6.84 8.02 19.86
C GLU A 108 6.75 8.55 18.43
N ILE A 109 7.24 7.78 17.44
CA ILE A 109 7.08 8.11 16.01
C ILE A 109 5.61 8.01 15.60
N SER A 110 4.89 7.02 16.09
CA SER A 110 3.45 6.86 15.85
C SER A 110 2.65 8.01 16.46
N ASP A 111 2.98 8.45 17.67
CA ASP A 111 2.36 9.61 18.33
C ASP A 111 2.58 10.88 17.51
N VAL A 112 3.80 11.10 17.01
CA VAL A 112 4.12 12.19 16.09
C VAL A 112 3.30 12.06 14.81
N ALA A 113 3.19 10.85 14.25
CA ALA A 113 2.43 10.60 13.03
C ALA A 113 0.95 10.99 13.18
N HIS A 114 0.33 10.57 14.28
CA HIS A 114 -1.05 10.91 14.62
C HIS A 114 -1.24 12.41 14.90
N LYS A 115 -0.37 13.01 15.70
CA LYS A 115 -0.45 14.43 16.07
C LYS A 115 -0.35 15.36 14.86
N HIS A 116 0.49 15.01 13.90
CA HIS A 116 0.69 15.81 12.67
C HIS A 116 -0.21 15.37 11.51
N GLY A 117 -1.07 14.38 11.70
CA GLY A 117 -2.03 13.90 10.71
C GLY A 117 -1.40 13.31 9.46
N TYR A 118 -0.27 12.58 9.58
CA TYR A 118 0.32 11.88 8.45
C TYR A 118 -0.60 10.74 7.99
N THR A 119 -0.67 10.54 6.67
CA THR A 119 -1.46 9.45 6.06
C THR A 119 -0.62 8.20 5.80
N CYS A 120 0.71 8.37 5.69
CA CYS A 120 1.64 7.28 5.47
C CYS A 120 2.98 7.56 6.16
N VAL A 121 3.50 6.55 6.86
CA VAL A 121 4.84 6.56 7.44
C VAL A 121 5.66 5.48 6.78
N ILE A 122 6.82 5.87 6.27
CA ILE A 122 7.77 5.00 5.58
C ILE A 122 9.05 4.93 6.39
N ILE A 123 9.44 3.73 6.79
CA ILE A 123 10.66 3.48 7.58
C ILE A 123 11.64 2.71 6.70
N VAL A 124 12.85 3.24 6.54
CA VAL A 124 13.94 2.58 5.81
C VAL A 124 14.96 2.02 6.79
N HIS A 125 15.27 0.75 6.66
CA HIS A 125 16.32 0.07 7.42
C HIS A 125 17.52 -0.23 6.53
N GLU A 126 18.70 -0.25 7.12
CA GLU A 126 19.94 -0.61 6.44
C GLU A 126 20.64 -1.82 7.06
N ASN A 127 21.54 -2.41 6.29
CA ASN A 127 22.53 -3.36 6.75
C ASN A 127 23.91 -2.87 6.30
N ARG A 128 24.78 -2.51 7.26
CA ARG A 128 26.15 -2.04 7.01
C ARG A 128 26.24 -0.92 5.96
N GLY A 129 25.40 0.11 6.09
CA GLY A 129 25.38 1.27 5.19
C GLY A 129 24.48 1.10 3.95
N ARG A 130 24.04 -0.12 3.63
CA ARG A 130 23.18 -0.38 2.47
C ARG A 130 21.72 -0.48 2.87
N PRO A 131 20.81 0.32 2.28
CA PRO A 131 19.36 0.14 2.43
C PRO A 131 18.96 -1.30 2.12
N ALA A 132 18.26 -1.94 3.06
CA ALA A 132 17.98 -3.37 3.04
C ALA A 132 16.49 -3.68 3.22
N SER A 133 15.74 -2.85 3.97
CA SER A 133 14.29 -3.04 4.12
C SER A 133 13.55 -1.71 4.09
N LEU A 134 12.34 -1.75 3.51
CA LEU A 134 11.41 -0.65 3.41
C LEU A 134 10.09 -1.08 4.03
N VAL A 135 9.62 -0.34 5.03
CA VAL A 135 8.34 -0.57 5.70
C VAL A 135 7.42 0.60 5.38
N ILE A 136 6.23 0.32 4.87
CA ILE A 136 5.23 1.32 4.48
C ILE A 136 3.98 1.05 5.29
N SER A 137 3.66 1.97 6.20
CA SER A 137 2.53 1.86 7.13
C SER A 137 1.54 2.99 6.87
N TYR A 138 0.29 2.62 6.63
CA TYR A 138 -0.78 3.59 6.39
C TYR A 138 -1.44 3.97 7.71
N PHE A 139 -1.63 5.26 7.97
CA PHE A 139 -2.17 5.79 9.21
C PHE A 139 -3.61 6.30 9.01
N PRO A 140 -4.44 6.33 10.07
CA PRO A 140 -4.12 5.98 11.47
C PRO A 140 -4.20 4.48 11.80
N PHE A 141 -5.00 3.69 11.08
CA PHE A 141 -5.22 2.26 11.35
C PHE A 141 -5.09 1.39 10.09
N GLY A 142 -4.32 1.86 9.11
CA GLY A 142 -4.15 1.19 7.84
C GLY A 142 -3.23 -0.04 7.92
N PRO A 143 -3.05 -0.78 6.82
CA PRO A 143 -2.15 -1.92 6.77
C PRO A 143 -0.68 -1.48 6.76
N THR A 144 0.19 -2.42 7.10
CA THR A 144 1.64 -2.28 6.95
C THR A 144 2.14 -3.27 5.92
N MET A 145 2.90 -2.76 4.94
CA MET A 145 3.56 -3.55 3.91
C MET A 145 5.07 -3.47 4.12
N LYS A 146 5.73 -4.62 4.17
CA LYS A 146 7.17 -4.71 4.33
C LYS A 146 7.83 -5.32 3.10
N PHE A 147 8.89 -4.67 2.67
CA PHE A 147 9.67 -5.01 1.48
C PHE A 147 11.14 -5.17 1.85
N THR A 148 11.80 -6.09 1.17
CA THR A 148 13.25 -6.21 1.12
C THR A 148 13.74 -5.44 -0.09
N ILE A 149 14.75 -4.58 0.10
CA ILE A 149 15.44 -3.89 -0.97
C ILE A 149 16.58 -4.82 -1.43
N ILE A 150 16.48 -5.33 -2.65
CA ILE A 150 17.48 -6.22 -3.26
C ILE A 150 18.63 -5.39 -3.82
N ASP A 151 18.28 -4.40 -4.65
CA ASP A 151 19.21 -3.48 -5.26
C ASP A 151 18.62 -2.07 -5.25
N HIS A 152 19.50 -1.08 -5.24
CA HIS A 152 19.11 0.32 -5.34
C HIS A 152 20.20 1.15 -6.01
N PHE A 153 19.77 2.20 -6.69
CA PHE A 153 20.68 3.22 -7.21
C PHE A 153 20.10 4.61 -7.00
N ILE A 154 20.99 5.57 -6.80
CA ILE A 154 20.68 6.99 -6.70
C ILE A 154 21.56 7.73 -7.70
N THR A 155 20.96 8.53 -8.55
CA THR A 155 21.67 9.47 -9.43
C THR A 155 21.63 10.85 -8.80
N ARG A 156 22.76 11.57 -8.83
CA ARG A 156 22.77 12.98 -8.40
C ARG A 156 21.84 13.79 -9.30
N ARG A 157 20.99 14.61 -8.69
CA ARG A 157 20.06 15.51 -9.39
C ARG A 157 20.64 16.92 -9.44
N ALA A 158 20.52 17.58 -10.58
CA ALA A 158 20.90 18.98 -10.76
C ALA A 158 19.75 19.97 -10.47
N PHE A 159 18.51 19.49 -10.46
CA PHE A 159 17.31 20.33 -10.38
C PHE A 159 16.32 19.85 -9.30
N PRO A 160 15.50 20.76 -8.74
CA PRO A 160 14.43 20.39 -7.81
C PRO A 160 13.31 19.60 -8.51
N LEU A 161 12.64 18.72 -7.75
CA LEU A 161 11.52 17.93 -8.27
C LEU A 161 10.21 18.72 -8.16
N SER A 162 9.39 18.65 -9.21
CA SER A 162 7.99 19.10 -9.14
C SER A 162 7.20 18.13 -8.27
N PRO A 163 6.24 18.59 -7.44
CA PRO A 163 5.41 17.70 -6.62
C PRO A 163 4.54 16.74 -7.46
N LYS A 164 4.08 17.19 -8.63
CA LYS A 164 3.22 16.39 -9.54
C LYS A 164 4.01 15.26 -10.21
N SER A 165 3.53 14.03 -10.08
CA SER A 165 4.09 12.84 -10.72
C SER A 165 3.00 11.99 -11.36
N TYR A 166 3.26 11.45 -12.55
CA TYR A 166 2.47 10.32 -13.05
C TYR A 166 2.86 9.04 -12.34
N PHE A 167 1.88 8.22 -11.99
CA PHE A 167 2.09 6.91 -11.40
C PHE A 167 1.67 5.82 -12.40
N VAL A 168 2.59 4.92 -12.72
CA VAL A 168 2.38 3.85 -13.70
C VAL A 168 2.66 2.50 -13.03
N CYS A 169 1.79 1.52 -13.27
CA CYS A 169 1.98 0.16 -12.79
C CYS A 169 1.94 -0.82 -13.95
N ASP A 170 2.84 -1.79 -13.96
CA ASP A 170 2.93 -2.85 -14.97
C ASP A 170 3.08 -4.22 -14.31
N ASN A 171 2.35 -5.22 -14.82
CA ASN A 171 2.31 -6.61 -14.33
C ASN A 171 2.01 -6.77 -12.82
N MET A 172 1.07 -5.97 -12.30
CA MET A 172 0.60 -6.00 -10.89
C MET A 172 -0.85 -6.50 -10.80
N GLU A 173 -1.17 -7.57 -11.54
CA GLU A 173 -2.56 -8.05 -11.71
C GLU A 173 -2.95 -9.17 -10.74
N GLY A 174 -1.98 -9.78 -10.03
CA GLY A 174 -2.26 -10.78 -9.00
C GLY A 174 -3.04 -10.18 -7.81
N PRO A 175 -3.66 -11.01 -6.95
CA PRO A 175 -4.43 -10.50 -5.80
C PRO A 175 -3.62 -9.58 -4.88
N ILE A 176 -2.37 -9.95 -4.61
CA ILE A 176 -1.45 -9.15 -3.79
C ILE A 176 -0.92 -7.97 -4.61
N GLY A 177 -0.66 -8.16 -5.91
CA GLY A 177 -0.24 -7.10 -6.82
C GLY A 177 -1.25 -5.96 -6.90
N LYS A 178 -2.54 -6.27 -7.07
CA LYS A 178 -3.63 -5.29 -7.06
C LYS A 178 -3.67 -4.51 -5.75
N LYS A 179 -3.54 -5.20 -4.62
CA LYS A 179 -3.52 -4.55 -3.31
C LYS A 179 -2.34 -3.60 -3.13
N ILE A 180 -1.13 -4.02 -3.51
CA ILE A 180 0.06 -3.16 -3.46
C ILE A 180 -0.14 -1.96 -4.40
N LYS A 181 -0.67 -2.18 -5.61
CA LYS A 181 -0.97 -1.12 -6.58
C LYS A 181 -1.94 -0.08 -6.02
N GLU A 182 -3.07 -0.52 -5.46
CA GLU A 182 -4.08 0.36 -4.86
C GLU A 182 -3.49 1.19 -3.73
N ARG A 183 -2.75 0.56 -2.81
CA ARG A 183 -2.15 1.27 -1.67
C ARG A 183 -1.03 2.22 -2.09
N MET A 184 -0.17 1.82 -3.03
CA MET A 184 0.88 2.69 -3.56
C MET A 184 0.29 3.88 -4.33
N ALA A 185 -0.83 3.69 -5.04
CA ALA A 185 -1.49 4.76 -5.79
C ALA A 185 -1.95 5.91 -4.87
N LEU A 186 -2.31 5.63 -3.61
CA LEU A 186 -2.69 6.66 -2.63
C LEU A 186 -1.56 7.68 -2.36
N LEU A 187 -0.30 7.30 -2.58
CA LEU A 187 0.85 8.19 -2.39
C LEU A 187 1.02 9.20 -3.54
N PHE A 188 0.36 8.97 -4.67
CA PHE A 188 0.53 9.75 -5.90
C PHE A 188 -0.81 10.29 -6.38
N PRO A 189 -1.19 11.52 -6.01
CA PRO A 189 -2.47 12.08 -6.39
C PRO A 189 -2.58 12.24 -7.91
N GLN A 190 -3.79 12.04 -8.43
CA GLN A 190 -4.06 12.20 -9.85
C GLN A 190 -3.75 13.65 -10.27
N CYS A 191 -2.90 13.81 -11.28
CA CYS A 191 -2.50 15.12 -11.76
C CYS A 191 -2.35 15.13 -13.29
N SER A 192 -2.48 16.33 -13.87
CA SER A 192 -2.17 16.60 -15.26
C SER A 192 -0.90 17.45 -15.38
N GLY A 193 -0.15 17.25 -16.46
CA GLY A 193 1.05 18.04 -16.76
C GLY A 193 2.25 17.74 -15.87
N ALA A 194 2.33 16.56 -15.25
CA ALA A 194 3.49 16.16 -14.47
C ALA A 194 4.77 16.09 -15.34
N LYS A 195 5.91 16.45 -14.73
CA LYS A 195 7.25 16.40 -15.36
C LYS A 195 8.06 15.18 -14.93
N ARG A 196 7.48 14.29 -14.15
CA ARG A 196 8.13 13.09 -13.63
C ARG A 196 7.15 11.92 -13.62
N ILE A 197 7.70 10.72 -13.72
CA ILE A 197 6.97 9.45 -13.73
C ILE A 197 7.57 8.57 -12.64
N VAL A 198 6.72 8.02 -11.79
CA VAL A 198 7.05 6.93 -10.88
C VAL A 198 6.39 5.67 -11.44
N SER A 199 7.17 4.62 -11.63
CA SER A 199 6.68 3.33 -12.12
C SER A 199 6.92 2.21 -11.13
N LEU A 200 5.94 1.33 -10.98
CA LEU A 200 6.08 0.00 -10.39
C LEU A 200 5.97 -1.04 -11.50
N VAL A 201 7.05 -1.75 -11.78
CA VAL A 201 7.07 -2.80 -12.80
C VAL A 201 7.43 -4.10 -12.13
N ASN A 202 6.55 -5.10 -12.17
CA ASN A 202 6.83 -6.39 -11.57
C ASN A 202 7.40 -7.39 -12.58
N ARG A 203 8.49 -8.05 -12.20
CA ARG A 203 9.11 -9.16 -12.95
C ARG A 203 9.48 -10.26 -11.97
N ASN A 204 8.89 -11.44 -12.11
CA ASN A 204 9.16 -12.60 -11.25
C ASN A 204 9.05 -12.28 -9.74
N ASP A 205 7.92 -11.68 -9.33
CA ASP A 205 7.62 -11.21 -7.97
C ASP A 205 8.66 -10.22 -7.38
N THR A 206 9.47 -9.61 -8.23
CA THR A 206 10.35 -8.49 -7.88
C THR A 206 9.79 -7.22 -8.48
N ILE A 207 9.46 -6.27 -7.63
CA ILE A 207 8.85 -4.99 -7.99
C ILE A 207 9.96 -3.96 -8.20
N ALA A 208 10.20 -3.60 -9.44
CA ALA A 208 11.08 -2.50 -9.81
C ALA A 208 10.36 -1.17 -9.60
N PHE A 209 10.68 -0.48 -8.51
CA PHE A 209 10.31 0.92 -8.31
C PHE A 209 11.32 1.78 -9.05
N ARG A 210 10.85 2.63 -9.98
CA ARG A 210 11.71 3.53 -10.76
C ARG A 210 11.10 4.92 -10.82
N HIS A 211 11.94 5.92 -10.67
CA HIS A 211 11.58 7.32 -10.86
C HIS A 211 12.31 7.89 -12.07
N TYR A 212 11.54 8.41 -13.01
CA TYR A 212 11.98 9.01 -14.26
C TYR A 212 11.63 10.49 -14.31
N LEU A 213 12.55 11.30 -14.83
CA LEU A 213 12.28 12.68 -15.22
C LEU A 213 11.88 12.74 -16.70
N ILE A 214 10.85 13.53 -16.99
CA ILE A 214 10.42 13.83 -18.36
C ILE A 214 11.18 15.09 -18.79
N GLU A 215 12.15 14.91 -19.67
CA GLU A 215 12.79 16.04 -20.34
C GLU A 215 12.09 16.25 -21.68
N ARG A 216 11.51 17.44 -21.87
CA ARG A 216 10.91 17.84 -23.15
C ARG A 216 12.01 18.41 -24.03
N GLY A 217 12.62 17.55 -24.86
CA GLY A 217 13.29 17.93 -26.11
C GLY A 217 12.47 17.47 -27.32
N ASP A 218 13.11 17.20 -28.46
CA ASP A 218 12.45 16.64 -29.66
C ASP A 218 11.92 15.20 -29.44
N LYS A 219 12.48 14.49 -28.44
CA LYS A 219 12.01 13.18 -27.96
C LYS A 219 11.93 13.22 -26.45
N THR A 220 10.92 12.56 -25.88
CA THR A 220 10.83 12.39 -24.43
C THR A 220 11.87 11.38 -23.96
N THR A 221 12.93 11.85 -23.29
CA THR A 221 13.93 11.00 -22.63
C THR A 221 13.53 10.75 -21.18
N LEU A 222 13.74 9.52 -20.71
CA LEU A 222 13.43 9.10 -19.35
C LEU A 222 14.73 8.93 -18.56
N ASN A 223 15.12 9.97 -17.82
CA ASN A 223 16.31 9.93 -16.98
C ASN A 223 16.00 9.30 -15.62
N LYS A 224 16.67 8.20 -15.31
CA LYS A 224 16.53 7.47 -14.03
C LYS A 224 17.20 8.24 -12.90
N SER A 225 16.43 8.74 -11.94
CA SER A 225 17.03 9.43 -10.78
C SER A 225 17.17 8.55 -9.54
N LEU A 226 16.20 7.67 -9.32
CA LEU A 226 16.15 6.75 -8.18
C LEU A 226 15.53 5.45 -8.70
N GLY A 227 16.10 4.33 -8.32
CA GLY A 227 15.45 3.04 -8.52
C GLY A 227 15.81 2.08 -7.42
N MET A 228 14.86 1.22 -7.08
CA MET A 228 15.05 0.16 -6.12
C MET A 228 14.24 -1.07 -6.55
N ASP A 229 14.82 -2.24 -6.32
CA ASP A 229 14.17 -3.53 -6.56
C ASP A 229 13.67 -4.06 -5.23
N LEU A 230 12.34 -4.18 -5.15
CA LEU A 230 11.62 -4.50 -3.93
C LEU A 230 11.06 -5.91 -4.03
N LYS A 231 11.22 -6.68 -2.96
CA LYS A 231 10.53 -7.95 -2.78
C LYS A 231 9.64 -7.85 -1.56
N ALA A 232 8.33 -7.90 -1.78
CA ALA A 232 7.37 -7.94 -0.68
C ALA A 232 7.55 -9.24 0.10
N TYR A 233 7.60 -9.17 1.43
CA TYR A 233 7.68 -10.37 2.26
C TYR A 233 6.55 -10.46 3.29
N GLU A 234 5.87 -9.35 3.59
CA GLU A 234 4.84 -9.33 4.61
C GLU A 234 3.83 -8.19 4.36
N ILE A 235 2.55 -8.50 4.50
CA ILE A 235 1.44 -7.55 4.58
C ILE A 235 0.63 -7.90 5.82
N ARG A 236 0.50 -6.94 6.74
CA ARG A 236 -0.29 -7.08 7.97
C ARG A 236 -1.35 -6.01 8.07
N LYS A 237 -2.41 -6.32 8.82
CA LYS A 237 -3.36 -5.32 9.31
C LYS A 237 -2.70 -4.54 10.45
N GLY A 238 -2.95 -3.24 10.54
CA GLY A 238 -2.38 -2.39 11.58
C GLY A 238 -1.10 -1.66 11.15
N THR A 239 -0.75 -0.65 11.93
CA THR A 239 0.41 0.23 11.75
C THR A 239 1.70 -0.45 12.19
N PHE A 240 2.85 0.15 11.87
CA PHE A 240 4.17 -0.45 12.18
C PHE A 240 4.42 -0.70 13.67
N GLU A 241 3.74 0.02 14.57
CA GLU A 241 3.86 -0.15 16.03
C GLU A 241 3.09 -1.37 16.56
N MET A 242 2.04 -1.81 15.87
CA MET A 242 1.15 -2.88 16.33
C MET A 242 1.28 -4.08 15.40
N ASP A 243 1.76 -5.19 15.93
CA ASP A 243 1.78 -6.47 15.23
C ASP A 243 0.34 -7.02 15.10
N GLY A 244 -0.40 -6.54 14.10
CA GLY A 244 -1.73 -7.08 13.78
C GLY A 244 -1.67 -8.40 13.00
N GLU A 245 -2.85 -8.92 12.66
CA GLU A 245 -2.97 -10.20 11.96
C GLU A 245 -2.28 -10.15 10.57
N PHE A 246 -1.57 -11.23 10.24
CA PHE A 246 -1.02 -11.42 8.91
C PHE A 246 -2.12 -11.57 7.89
N GLU A 247 -2.10 -10.72 6.88
CA GLU A 247 -2.94 -10.89 5.71
C GLU A 247 -2.22 -11.73 4.65
N TRP A 248 -0.94 -11.44 4.45
CA TRP A 248 -0.09 -12.18 3.53
C TRP A 248 1.36 -12.20 4.03
N ALA A 249 2.05 -13.31 3.79
CA ALA A 249 3.46 -13.45 4.11
C ALA A 249 4.13 -14.36 3.08
N TYR A 250 5.33 -13.99 2.66
CA TYR A 250 6.15 -14.77 1.74
C TYR A 250 6.68 -16.04 2.44
N LYS A 251 6.39 -17.21 1.88
CA LYS A 251 6.73 -18.53 2.46
C LYS A 251 7.71 -19.30 1.55
N PRO A 252 9.04 -19.07 1.66
CA PRO A 252 10.02 -19.66 0.75
C PRO A 252 10.22 -21.18 0.92
N TYR A 253 9.95 -21.72 2.11
CA TYR A 253 10.23 -23.13 2.44
C TYR A 253 9.01 -24.05 2.27
N MET A 254 7.94 -23.57 1.64
CA MET A 254 6.79 -24.42 1.32
C MET A 254 6.98 -25.08 -0.03
N ASN A 255 6.99 -26.42 -0.05
CA ASN A 255 7.00 -27.22 -1.28
C ASN A 255 5.64 -27.12 -2.00
N SER A 256 5.41 -26.03 -2.74
CA SER A 256 4.38 -25.98 -3.78
C SER A 256 5.07 -25.99 -5.14
N ARG A 257 4.86 -27.06 -5.91
CA ARG A 257 5.46 -27.33 -7.24
C ARG A 257 5.19 -26.25 -8.31
N ARG A 258 4.49 -25.17 -7.98
CA ARG A 258 4.22 -23.99 -8.79
C ARG A 258 3.99 -22.84 -7.81
N THR A 259 4.98 -21.98 -7.59
CA THR A 259 4.74 -20.66 -6.99
C THR A 259 3.74 -19.97 -7.91
N ARG A 260 2.48 -19.85 -7.48
CA ARG A 260 1.54 -18.95 -8.14
C ARG A 260 2.18 -17.57 -8.03
N GLU A 261 2.36 -16.86 -9.14
CA GLU A 261 2.68 -15.44 -9.07
C GLU A 261 1.51 -14.77 -8.34
N GLU A 262 1.74 -14.36 -7.10
CA GLU A 262 0.72 -13.72 -6.27
C GLU A 262 0.69 -12.21 -6.51
N ILE A 263 1.80 -11.68 -7.03
CA ILE A 263 1.98 -10.27 -7.39
C ILE A 263 1.72 -10.06 -8.88
N GLY A 264 2.32 -10.91 -9.72
CA GLY A 264 2.18 -10.87 -11.18
C GLY A 264 1.00 -11.65 -11.73
N CYS A 265 0.83 -11.56 -13.05
CA CYS A 265 0.00 -12.51 -13.78
C CYS A 265 0.84 -13.11 -14.91
N THR A 266 1.26 -14.38 -14.78
CA THR A 266 1.69 -15.14 -15.95
C THR A 266 0.51 -15.31 -16.88
N SER A 267 0.46 -14.52 -17.95
CA SER A 267 -0.26 -14.97 -19.14
C SER A 267 0.33 -16.33 -19.51
N LYS A 268 -0.47 -17.39 -19.43
CA LYS A 268 -0.14 -18.65 -20.09
C LYS A 268 -0.02 -18.31 -21.58
N ARG A 269 1.21 -18.19 -22.09
CA ARG A 269 1.48 -18.39 -23.50
C ARG A 269 1.74 -19.87 -23.73
#